data_AF-A0AAU5J0J5-F1
#
_entry.id   AF-A0AAU5J0J5-F1
#
_cell.length_a   1.000
_cell.length_b   1.000
_cell.length_c   1.000
_cell.angle_alpha   90.00
_cell.angle_beta   90.00
_cell.angle_gamma   90.00
#
_symmetry.space_group_name_H-M   'P 1'
#
loop_
_entity.id
_entity.type
_entity.pdbx_description
1 polymer ?
#
loop_
_entity_poly.entity_id
_entity_poly.type
_entity_poly.pdbx_seq_one_letter_code
_entity_poly.pdbx_strand_id
1 'polypeptide(L)'
;MTTAPARSDRRISPVFLGIAAVAAVSGWAVWTDFADQPGFATFLFVTAAWVVSLCLHEYAHARTALHSGDISIGAKGYLTLNPLRYTHALLSIVLPVLFVIMGGIGLPGGAVFIERGRIRGRWRHSLISAAGPLTNVLFAVVCTAPFWLDALSGVPDAFRYALGFLALLQVTAAILNSVPVPGLDGYGVIEPWLSHSVRRQVEPFAPFGLIAVFALLWVPGVNTAFFDAVDALLRSLGVSDFDTYCGLDAYRFWQTPNEICSLNG
;
A
#
# COMPACT_ATOMS: atom_id res chain seq x y z
N MET A 1 -24.90 -27.93 5.23
CA MET A 1 -25.31 -27.49 3.88
C MET A 1 -24.20 -26.58 3.36
N THR A 2 -23.31 -27.13 2.54
CA THR A 2 -22.13 -26.46 1.98
C THR A 2 -22.54 -25.68 0.73
N THR A 3 -22.77 -24.37 0.87
CA THR A 3 -22.94 -23.49 -0.28
C THR A 3 -21.58 -23.25 -0.92
N ALA A 4 -21.39 -23.79 -2.13
CA ALA A 4 -20.29 -23.37 -3.00
C ALA A 4 -20.37 -21.85 -3.21
N PRO A 5 -19.23 -21.13 -3.26
CA PRO A 5 -19.24 -19.69 -3.47
C PRO A 5 -19.99 -19.36 -4.76
N ALA A 6 -21.00 -18.50 -4.64
CA ALA A 6 -21.87 -18.14 -5.75
C ALA A 6 -21.09 -17.31 -6.77
N ARG A 7 -21.47 -17.35 -8.06
CA ARG A 7 -20.85 -16.57 -9.15
C ARG A 7 -20.79 -15.05 -8.88
N SER A 8 -21.56 -14.53 -7.93
CA SER A 8 -21.53 -13.14 -7.46
C SER A 8 -20.25 -12.76 -6.70
N ASP A 9 -19.58 -13.73 -6.06
CA ASP A 9 -18.42 -13.50 -5.19
C ASP A 9 -17.11 -13.27 -5.96
N ARG A 10 -17.17 -13.26 -7.30
CA ARG A 10 -16.03 -13.06 -8.21
C ARG A 10 -16.12 -11.79 -9.06
N ARG A 11 -17.18 -10.98 -8.91
CA ARG A 11 -17.32 -9.76 -9.71
C ARG A 11 -16.46 -8.64 -9.10
N ILE A 12 -15.59 -8.06 -9.91
CA ILE A 12 -14.83 -6.86 -9.55
C ILE A 12 -15.84 -5.73 -9.31
N SER A 13 -15.69 -5.03 -8.19
CA SER A 13 -16.54 -3.90 -7.83
C SER A 13 -16.45 -2.79 -8.88
N PRO A 14 -17.58 -2.21 -9.33
CA PRO A 14 -17.57 -1.00 -10.16
C PRO A 14 -16.79 0.16 -9.53
N VAL A 15 -16.75 0.23 -8.19
CA VAL A 15 -15.97 1.24 -7.46
C VAL A 15 -14.47 1.05 -7.69
N PHE A 16 -13.98 -0.20 -7.62
CA PHE A 16 -12.58 -0.50 -7.91
C PHE A 16 -12.22 -0.18 -9.36
N LEU A 17 -13.08 -0.55 -10.31
CA LEU A 17 -12.90 -0.22 -11.72
C LEU A 17 -12.87 1.29 -11.93
N GLY A 18 -13.72 2.04 -11.23
CA GLY A 18 -13.72 3.50 -11.25
C GLY A 18 -12.39 4.08 -10.74
N ILE A 19 -11.87 3.59 -9.61
CA ILE A 19 -10.59 4.05 -9.05
C ILE A 19 -9.42 3.68 -9.98
N ALA A 20 -9.41 2.47 -10.53
CA ALA A 20 -8.39 2.04 -11.50
C ALA A 20 -8.46 2.87 -12.80
N ALA A 21 -9.66 3.23 -13.26
CA ALA A 21 -9.84 4.13 -14.39
C ALA A 21 -9.34 5.54 -14.07
N VAL A 22 -9.61 6.07 -12.87
CA VAL A 22 -9.05 7.36 -12.43
C VAL A 22 -7.53 7.31 -12.44
N ALA A 23 -6.91 6.26 -11.89
CA ALA A 23 -5.46 6.08 -11.92
C ALA A 23 -4.92 6.07 -13.36
N ALA A 24 -5.54 5.30 -14.27
CA ALA A 24 -5.09 5.23 -15.67
C ALA A 24 -5.25 6.57 -16.41
N VAL A 25 -6.40 7.25 -16.26
CA VAL A 25 -6.68 8.52 -16.95
C VAL A 25 -5.80 9.65 -16.41
N SER A 26 -5.63 9.74 -15.09
CA SER A 26 -4.76 10.76 -14.49
C SER A 26 -3.28 10.49 -14.79
N GLY A 27 -2.84 9.24 -14.78
CA GLY A 27 -1.48 8.87 -15.21
C GLY A 27 -1.23 9.23 -16.67
N TRP A 28 -2.19 8.97 -17.56
CA TRP A 28 -2.14 9.41 -18.95
C TRP A 28 -2.10 10.94 -19.05
N ALA A 29 -2.89 11.67 -18.27
CA ALA A 29 -2.91 13.13 -18.28
C ALA A 29 -1.57 13.74 -17.80
N VAL A 30 -0.90 13.13 -16.81
CA VAL A 30 0.45 13.52 -16.39
C VAL A 30 1.47 13.21 -17.49
N TRP A 31 1.31 12.10 -18.21
CA TRP A 31 2.20 11.74 -19.31
C TRP A 31 2.06 12.65 -20.53
N THR A 32 0.84 13.03 -20.92
CA THR A 32 0.63 13.81 -22.14
C THR A 32 0.72 15.32 -21.93
N ASP A 33 1.00 15.76 -20.70
CA ASP A 33 0.88 17.16 -20.27
C ASP A 33 -0.50 17.76 -20.63
N PHE A 34 -1.53 16.91 -20.65
CA PHE A 34 -2.87 17.29 -21.09
C PHE A 34 -3.62 18.11 -20.04
N ALA A 35 -3.19 18.05 -18.78
CA ALA A 35 -3.81 18.80 -17.70
C ALA A 35 -3.16 20.20 -17.61
N ASP A 36 -3.96 21.26 -17.76
CA ASP A 36 -3.54 22.64 -17.45
C ASP A 36 -2.98 22.80 -16.01
N GLN A 37 -3.22 21.82 -15.13
CA GLN A 37 -2.70 21.71 -13.77
C GLN A 37 -2.06 20.32 -13.53
N PRO A 38 -0.76 20.13 -13.87
CA PRO A 38 -0.08 18.83 -13.76
C PRO A 38 -0.02 18.30 -12.32
N GLY A 39 -0.04 19.18 -11.32
CA GLY A 39 -0.07 18.80 -9.90
C GLY A 39 -1.37 18.10 -9.48
N PHE A 40 -2.53 18.56 -9.95
CA PHE A 40 -3.81 17.90 -9.63
C PHE A 40 -3.91 16.52 -10.28
N ALA A 41 -3.42 16.38 -11.51
CA ALA A 41 -3.35 15.08 -12.19
C ALA A 41 -2.41 14.12 -11.45
N THR A 42 -1.23 14.61 -11.01
CA THR A 42 -0.29 13.85 -10.17
C THR A 42 -0.94 13.39 -8.87
N PHE A 43 -1.66 14.27 -8.18
CA PHE A 43 -2.40 13.96 -6.97
C PHE A 43 -3.40 12.81 -7.16
N LEU A 44 -4.22 12.90 -8.21
CA LEU A 44 -5.21 11.87 -8.54
C LEU A 44 -4.55 10.55 -8.92
N PHE A 45 -3.48 10.59 -9.71
CA PHE A 45 -2.75 9.42 -10.15
C PHE A 45 -2.16 8.66 -8.97
N VAL A 46 -1.36 9.33 -8.15
CA VAL A 46 -0.67 8.72 -7.01
C VAL A 46 -1.69 8.20 -5.99
N THR A 47 -2.71 9.00 -5.64
CA THR A 47 -3.72 8.59 -4.65
C THR A 47 -4.53 7.39 -5.15
N ALA A 48 -5.02 7.43 -6.40
CA ALA A 48 -5.82 6.34 -6.95
C ALA A 48 -5.00 5.06 -7.13
N ALA A 49 -3.76 5.16 -7.64
CA ALA A 49 -2.86 4.00 -7.78
C ALA A 49 -2.51 3.38 -6.43
N TRP A 50 -2.28 4.20 -5.40
CA TRP A 50 -2.05 3.74 -4.04
C TRP A 50 -3.29 3.03 -3.45
N VAL A 51 -4.51 3.55 -3.66
CA VAL A 51 -5.75 2.87 -3.24
C VAL A 51 -5.95 1.54 -3.98
N VAL A 52 -5.59 1.47 -5.27
CA VAL A 52 -5.61 0.21 -6.03
C VAL A 52 -4.68 -0.83 -5.41
N SER A 53 -3.45 -0.45 -5.07
CA SER A 53 -2.49 -1.39 -4.46
C SER A 53 -3.00 -1.89 -3.11
N LEU A 54 -3.58 -1.01 -2.29
CA LEU A 54 -4.21 -1.37 -1.02
C LEU A 54 -5.38 -2.36 -1.20
N CYS A 55 -6.26 -2.14 -2.17
CA CYS A 55 -7.37 -3.07 -2.43
C CYS A 55 -6.84 -4.45 -2.86
N LEU A 56 -5.77 -4.48 -3.63
CA LEU A 56 -5.13 -5.72 -4.09
C LEU A 56 -4.41 -6.44 -2.94
N HIS A 57 -3.78 -5.70 -2.03
CA HIS A 57 -3.19 -6.22 -0.80
C HIS A 57 -4.23 -6.99 0.04
N GLU A 58 -5.38 -6.36 0.32
CA GLU A 58 -6.45 -6.99 1.09
C GLU A 58 -7.11 -8.15 0.33
N TYR A 59 -7.22 -8.03 -0.99
CA TYR A 59 -7.67 -9.12 -1.83
C TYR A 59 -6.71 -10.32 -1.77
N ALA A 60 -5.39 -10.09 -1.72
CA ALA A 60 -4.40 -11.16 -1.65
C ALA A 60 -4.52 -11.95 -0.32
N HIS A 61 -4.73 -11.25 0.79
CA HIS A 61 -5.07 -11.88 2.07
C HIS A 61 -6.32 -12.74 1.96
N ALA A 62 -7.42 -12.15 1.47
CA ALA A 62 -8.71 -12.83 1.32
C ALA A 62 -8.61 -14.06 0.40
N ARG A 63 -7.90 -13.94 -0.72
CA ARG A 63 -7.72 -14.98 -1.73
C ARG A 63 -6.91 -16.16 -1.19
N THR A 64 -5.81 -15.86 -0.51
CA THR A 64 -4.92 -16.88 0.09
C THR A 64 -5.61 -17.62 1.21
N ALA A 65 -6.43 -16.93 2.00
CA ALA A 65 -7.21 -17.54 3.06
C ALA A 65 -8.35 -18.43 2.54
N LEU A 66 -9.02 -18.03 1.45
CA LEU A 66 -9.97 -18.89 0.74
C LEU A 66 -9.30 -20.19 0.25
N HIS A 67 -8.12 -20.09 -0.39
CA HIS A 67 -7.35 -21.26 -0.83
C HIS A 67 -6.87 -22.13 0.33
N SER A 68 -6.62 -21.53 1.49
CA SER A 68 -6.19 -22.22 2.70
C SER A 68 -7.32 -22.92 3.46
N GLY A 69 -8.59 -22.70 3.06
CA GLY A 69 -9.78 -23.38 3.58
C GLY A 69 -10.77 -22.50 4.33
N ASP A 70 -10.55 -21.17 4.40
CA ASP A 70 -11.50 -20.25 5.03
C ASP A 70 -12.61 -19.83 4.05
N ILE A 71 -13.70 -20.60 4.05
CA ILE A 71 -14.88 -20.36 3.21
C ILE A 71 -15.69 -19.13 3.71
N SER A 72 -15.45 -18.63 4.93
CA SER A 72 -16.17 -17.46 5.48
C SER A 72 -15.90 -16.17 4.70
N ILE A 73 -14.77 -16.11 3.99
CA ILE A 73 -14.30 -14.92 3.28
C ILE A 73 -15.14 -14.59 2.05
N GLY A 74 -15.70 -15.62 1.39
CA GLY A 74 -16.65 -15.42 0.30
C GLY A 74 -17.88 -14.63 0.74
N ALA A 75 -18.40 -14.93 1.94
CA ALA A 75 -19.58 -14.28 2.50
C ALA A 75 -19.32 -12.83 2.98
N LYS A 76 -18.08 -12.46 3.30
CA LYS A 76 -17.71 -11.11 3.77
C LYS A 76 -17.54 -10.09 2.64
N GLY A 77 -17.54 -10.52 1.38
CA GLY A 77 -17.45 -9.62 0.23
C GLY A 77 -16.05 -9.05 -0.05
N TYR A 78 -15.02 -9.47 0.70
CA TYR A 78 -13.62 -9.03 0.50
C TYR A 78 -13.03 -9.45 -0.85
N LEU A 79 -13.63 -10.42 -1.53
CA LEU A 79 -13.23 -10.85 -2.88
C LEU A 79 -13.69 -9.91 -4.00
N THR A 80 -14.46 -8.86 -3.67
CA THR A 80 -15.01 -7.92 -4.66
C THR A 80 -14.11 -6.71 -4.93
N LEU A 81 -12.95 -6.60 -4.27
CA LEU A 81 -12.04 -5.45 -4.36
C LEU A 81 -12.69 -4.11 -3.97
N ASN A 82 -13.80 -4.13 -3.23
CA ASN A 82 -14.51 -2.91 -2.89
C ASN A 82 -13.92 -2.25 -1.62
N PRO A 83 -13.29 -1.06 -1.73
CA PRO A 83 -12.71 -0.35 -0.59
C PRO A 83 -13.72 -0.07 0.54
N LEU A 84 -14.99 0.12 0.19
CA LEU A 84 -16.05 0.46 1.13
C LEU A 84 -16.56 -0.73 1.94
N ARG A 85 -16.18 -1.96 1.58
CA ARG A 85 -16.61 -3.18 2.25
C ARG A 85 -15.61 -3.70 3.28
N TYR A 86 -14.43 -3.09 3.39
CA TYR A 86 -13.45 -3.45 4.41
C TYR A 86 -13.92 -2.95 5.78
N THR A 87 -13.89 -3.84 6.79
CA THR A 87 -14.53 -3.66 8.12
C THR A 87 -14.10 -2.40 8.86
N HIS A 88 -12.91 -1.87 8.57
CA HIS A 88 -12.42 -0.60 9.14
C HIS A 88 -11.93 0.35 8.06
N ALA A 89 -12.76 0.63 7.03
CA ALA A 89 -12.41 1.56 5.95
C ALA A 89 -11.85 2.91 6.45
N LEU A 90 -12.27 3.38 7.63
CA LEU A 90 -11.76 4.61 8.25
C LEU A 90 -10.30 4.48 8.71
N LEU A 91 -9.94 3.40 9.41
CA LEU A 91 -8.55 3.15 9.81
C LEU A 91 -7.69 2.59 8.67
N SER A 92 -8.31 1.94 7.69
CA SER A 92 -7.62 1.18 6.66
C SER A 92 -7.42 1.92 5.35
N ILE A 93 -8.23 2.93 5.08
CA ILE A 93 -8.14 3.74 3.87
C ILE A 93 -8.03 5.21 4.23
N VAL A 94 -8.93 5.73 5.07
CA VAL A 94 -8.98 7.18 5.35
C VAL A 94 -7.72 7.65 6.08
N LEU A 95 -7.28 6.96 7.13
CA LEU A 95 -6.09 7.35 7.88
C LEU A 95 -4.83 7.31 7.01
N PRO A 96 -4.52 6.21 6.29
CA PRO A 96 -3.39 6.20 5.35
C PRO A 96 -3.43 7.29 4.28
N VAL A 97 -4.60 7.53 3.65
CA VAL A 97 -4.75 8.58 2.63
C VAL A 97 -4.49 9.96 3.24
N LEU A 98 -5.02 10.26 4.42
CA LEU A 98 -4.79 11.56 5.08
C LEU A 98 -3.30 11.79 5.36
N PHE A 99 -2.54 10.77 5.70
CA PHE A 99 -1.10 10.89 5.94
C PHE A 99 -0.28 10.97 4.66
N VAL A 100 -0.67 10.29 3.57
CA VAL A 100 -0.09 10.52 2.25
C VAL A 100 -0.27 12.00 1.88
N ILE A 101 -1.46 12.55 2.11
CA ILE A 101 -1.80 13.98 1.89
C ILE A 101 -0.97 14.90 2.80
N MET A 102 -0.83 14.59 4.08
CA MET A 102 -0.15 15.46 5.05
C MET A 102 1.37 15.36 5.05
N GLY A 103 1.97 14.24 4.64
CA GLY A 103 3.35 13.91 5.02
C GLY A 103 4.17 13.12 4.01
N GLY A 104 3.58 12.60 2.93
CA GLY A 104 4.30 11.77 1.96
C GLY A 104 4.67 10.36 2.43
N ILE A 105 4.09 9.90 3.56
CA ILE A 105 4.37 8.57 4.11
C ILE A 105 3.32 7.57 3.56
N GLY A 106 3.77 6.54 2.84
CA GLY A 106 2.91 5.44 2.41
C GLY A 106 2.67 4.47 3.57
N LEU A 107 1.43 4.36 4.04
CA LEU A 107 1.12 3.62 5.27
C LEU A 107 0.42 2.28 5.03
N PRO A 108 0.54 1.33 5.97
CA PRO A 108 -0.34 0.17 6.08
C PRO A 108 -1.81 0.55 6.14
N GLY A 109 -2.66 -0.15 5.40
CA GLY A 109 -4.07 -0.22 5.75
C GLY A 109 -4.24 -1.02 7.05
N GLY A 110 -5.19 -0.62 7.88
CA GLY A 110 -5.71 -1.41 8.98
C GLY A 110 -6.14 -2.82 8.56
N ALA A 111 -5.82 -3.78 9.43
CA ALA A 111 -5.94 -5.20 9.16
C ALA A 111 -7.38 -5.66 8.84
N VAL A 112 -7.51 -6.51 7.82
CA VAL A 112 -8.72 -7.29 7.57
C VAL A 112 -8.89 -8.40 8.61
N PHE A 113 -10.09 -8.48 9.20
CA PHE A 113 -10.46 -9.53 10.14
C PHE A 113 -10.67 -10.88 9.44
N ILE A 114 -9.65 -11.73 9.49
CA ILE A 114 -9.68 -13.12 9.01
C ILE A 114 -10.05 -14.06 10.17
N GLU A 115 -10.97 -15.02 9.94
CA GLU A 115 -11.36 -16.01 10.94
C GLU A 115 -10.31 -17.14 11.03
N ARG A 116 -9.20 -16.83 11.72
CA ARG A 116 -8.06 -17.74 11.90
C ARG A 116 -8.42 -19.09 12.54
N GLY A 117 -9.54 -19.17 13.27
CA GLY A 117 -10.00 -20.42 13.90
C GLY A 117 -10.33 -21.56 12.93
N ARG A 118 -10.53 -21.30 11.64
CA ARG A 118 -10.91 -22.33 10.65
C ARG A 118 -9.75 -22.86 9.80
N ILE A 119 -8.58 -22.23 9.86
CA ILE A 119 -7.42 -22.58 9.02
C ILE A 119 -6.51 -23.53 9.80
N ARG A 120 -6.25 -24.72 9.24
CA ARG A 120 -5.41 -25.75 9.86
C ARG A 120 -3.95 -25.60 9.40
N GLY A 121 -3.03 -25.39 10.34
CA GLY A 121 -1.58 -25.44 10.12
C GLY A 121 -0.88 -24.07 10.14
N ARG A 122 0.25 -24.00 10.86
CA ARG A 122 1.01 -22.75 11.12
C ARG A 122 1.49 -22.07 9.83
N TRP A 123 1.94 -22.85 8.85
CA TRP A 123 2.38 -22.36 7.54
C TRP A 123 1.29 -21.64 6.75
N ARG A 124 0.04 -22.13 6.81
CA ARG A 124 -1.06 -21.50 6.08
C ARG A 124 -1.42 -20.15 6.68
N HIS A 125 -1.38 -20.03 8.01
CA HIS A 125 -1.54 -18.74 8.70
C HIS A 125 -0.45 -17.75 8.30
N SER A 126 0.82 -18.17 8.33
CA SER A 126 1.93 -17.31 7.91
C SER A 126 1.82 -16.87 6.45
N LEU A 127 1.41 -17.78 5.54
CA LEU A 127 1.25 -17.46 4.13
C LEU A 127 0.11 -16.47 3.87
N ILE A 128 -1.00 -16.61 4.60
CA ILE A 128 -2.11 -15.65 4.53
C ILE A 128 -1.63 -14.28 4.94
N SER A 129 -0.95 -14.15 6.08
CA SER A 129 -0.39 -12.87 6.54
C SER A 129 0.75 -12.36 5.66
N ALA A 130 1.47 -13.20 4.94
CA ALA A 130 2.49 -12.76 3.98
C ALA A 130 1.90 -12.25 2.66
N ALA A 131 0.69 -12.67 2.28
CA ALA A 131 0.12 -12.40 0.96
C ALA A 131 -0.06 -10.90 0.66
N GLY A 132 -0.52 -10.12 1.64
CA GLY A 132 -0.62 -8.66 1.50
C GLY A 132 0.74 -7.99 1.34
N PRO A 133 1.68 -8.14 2.30
CA PRO A 133 3.04 -7.60 2.18
C PRO A 133 3.73 -7.97 0.86
N LEU A 134 3.59 -9.21 0.40
CA LEU A 134 4.12 -9.65 -0.89
C LEU A 134 3.49 -8.93 -2.08
N THR A 135 2.21 -8.58 -1.99
CA THR A 135 1.52 -7.76 -3.01
C THR A 135 2.05 -6.33 -3.00
N ASN A 136 2.32 -5.74 -1.84
CA ASN A 136 2.97 -4.42 -1.76
C ASN A 136 4.38 -4.45 -2.33
N VAL A 137 5.16 -5.50 -2.04
CA VAL A 137 6.49 -5.70 -2.63
C VAL A 137 6.39 -5.80 -4.15
N LEU A 138 5.44 -6.58 -4.68
CA LEU A 138 5.23 -6.68 -6.13
C LEU A 138 4.88 -5.32 -6.73
N PHE A 139 4.00 -4.54 -6.10
CA PHE A 139 3.66 -3.18 -6.55
C PHE A 139 4.86 -2.24 -6.50
N ALA A 140 5.67 -2.30 -5.45
CA ALA A 140 6.89 -1.53 -5.33
C ALA A 140 7.86 -1.87 -6.48
N VAL A 141 8.06 -3.16 -6.77
CA VAL A 141 8.88 -3.62 -7.89
C VAL A 141 8.34 -3.12 -9.23
N VAL A 142 7.02 -3.16 -9.45
CA VAL A 142 6.41 -2.65 -10.69
C VAL A 142 6.61 -1.14 -10.82
N CYS A 143 6.52 -0.38 -9.73
CA CYS A 143 6.72 1.07 -9.75
C CYS A 143 8.20 1.45 -9.94
N THR A 144 9.13 0.67 -9.39
CA THR A 144 10.57 0.92 -9.57
C THR A 144 11.13 0.35 -10.87
N ALA A 145 10.53 -0.70 -11.44
CA ALA A 145 10.96 -1.36 -12.69
C ALA A 145 11.43 -0.40 -13.80
N PRO A 146 10.69 0.67 -14.13
CA PRO A 146 11.12 1.59 -15.18
C PRO A 146 12.47 2.29 -14.91
N PHE A 147 12.83 2.50 -13.64
CA PHE A 147 14.05 3.20 -13.24
C PHE A 147 15.31 2.35 -13.43
N TRP A 148 15.33 1.11 -12.93
CA TRP A 148 16.51 0.23 -13.03
C TRP A 148 16.60 -0.53 -14.36
N LEU A 149 15.52 -0.56 -15.15
CA LEU A 149 15.54 -1.06 -16.53
C LEU A 149 15.88 0.01 -17.58
N ASP A 150 16.16 1.25 -17.15
CA ASP A 150 16.43 2.39 -18.03
C ASP A 150 15.30 2.64 -19.07
N ALA A 151 14.07 2.31 -18.69
CA ALA A 151 12.87 2.42 -19.54
C ALA A 151 12.19 3.80 -19.43
N LEU A 152 12.83 4.76 -18.75
CA LEU A 152 12.35 6.13 -18.57
C LEU A 152 12.94 7.11 -19.59
N SER A 153 13.76 6.64 -20.54
CA SER A 153 14.26 7.48 -21.63
C SER A 153 13.11 7.99 -22.51
N GLY A 154 13.00 9.32 -22.64
CA GLY A 154 11.92 9.97 -23.40
C GLY A 154 10.58 10.06 -22.67
N VAL A 155 10.52 9.66 -21.40
CA VAL A 155 9.35 9.83 -20.54
C VAL A 155 9.34 11.26 -19.97
N PRO A 156 8.20 11.96 -19.98
CA PRO A 156 8.10 13.30 -19.41
C PRO A 156 8.44 13.32 -17.93
N ASP A 157 9.21 14.34 -17.51
CA ASP A 157 9.72 14.44 -16.14
C ASP A 157 8.59 14.48 -15.10
N ALA A 158 7.46 15.13 -15.40
CA ALA A 158 6.28 15.13 -14.53
C ALA A 158 5.80 13.70 -14.21
N PHE A 159 5.74 12.82 -15.22
CA PHE A 159 5.33 11.43 -15.01
C PHE A 159 6.39 10.63 -14.25
N ARG A 160 7.68 10.84 -14.59
CA ARG A 160 8.80 10.22 -13.89
C ARG A 160 8.79 10.58 -12.40
N TYR A 161 8.59 11.84 -12.04
CA TYR A 161 8.52 12.30 -10.66
C TYR A 161 7.30 11.74 -9.93
N ALA A 162 6.12 11.77 -10.57
CA ALA A 162 4.91 11.17 -10.01
C ALA A 162 5.09 9.66 -9.74
N LEU A 163 5.74 8.93 -10.65
CA LEU A 163 6.06 7.51 -10.48
C LEU A 163 7.10 7.29 -9.37
N GLY A 164 8.12 8.15 -9.27
CA GLY A 164 9.13 8.11 -8.21
C GLY A 164 8.51 8.26 -6.82
N PHE A 165 7.60 9.23 -6.66
CA PHE A 165 6.88 9.40 -5.40
C PHE A 165 5.91 8.24 -5.12
N LEU A 166 5.20 7.70 -6.13
CA LEU A 166 4.40 6.49 -5.95
C LEU A 166 5.26 5.30 -5.51
N ALA A 167 6.45 5.13 -6.08
CA ALA A 167 7.41 4.09 -5.67
C ALA A 167 7.83 4.25 -4.20
N LEU A 168 8.12 5.48 -3.75
CA LEU A 168 8.39 5.77 -2.33
C LEU A 168 7.23 5.29 -1.44
N LEU A 169 5.98 5.58 -1.81
CA LEU A 169 4.81 5.15 -1.03
C LEU A 169 4.68 3.62 -0.98
N GLN A 170 4.89 2.92 -2.11
CA GLN A 170 4.79 1.46 -2.17
C GLN A 170 5.92 0.77 -1.40
N VAL A 171 7.15 1.27 -1.49
CA VAL A 171 8.31 0.75 -0.73
C VAL A 171 8.09 0.94 0.76
N THR A 172 7.67 2.14 1.17
CA THR A 172 7.34 2.44 2.57
C THR A 172 6.25 1.51 3.09
N ALA A 173 5.16 1.34 2.33
CA ALA A 173 4.07 0.44 2.68
C ALA A 173 4.54 -1.02 2.75
N ALA A 174 5.41 -1.48 1.84
CA ALA A 174 5.96 -2.83 1.86
C ALA A 174 6.82 -3.09 3.11
N ILE A 175 7.70 -2.15 3.46
CA ILE A 175 8.56 -2.25 4.64
C ILE A 175 7.71 -2.25 5.91
N LEU A 176 6.80 -1.27 6.08
CA LEU A 176 5.98 -1.16 7.28
C LEU A 176 5.09 -2.39 7.48
N ASN A 177 4.47 -2.91 6.42
CA ASN A 177 3.66 -4.12 6.50
C ASN A 177 4.48 -5.40 6.76
N SER A 178 5.79 -5.36 6.58
CA SER A 178 6.69 -6.47 6.89
C SER A 178 7.25 -6.42 8.32
N VAL A 179 7.07 -5.30 9.03
CA VAL A 179 7.55 -5.14 10.40
C VAL A 179 6.78 -6.09 11.34
N PRO A 180 7.47 -6.86 12.21
CA PRO A 180 6.85 -7.81 13.12
C PRO A 180 6.21 -7.14 14.36
N VAL A 181 5.41 -6.10 14.15
CA VAL A 181 4.67 -5.39 15.21
C VAL A 181 3.25 -5.95 15.33
N PRO A 182 2.77 -6.28 16.55
CA PRO A 182 1.42 -6.81 16.76
C PRO A 182 0.37 -5.90 16.15
N GLY A 183 -0.53 -6.44 15.32
CA GLY A 183 -1.53 -5.64 14.59
C GLY A 183 -1.16 -5.31 13.15
N LEU A 184 0.10 -5.52 12.75
CA LEU A 184 0.53 -5.49 11.34
C LEU A 184 0.72 -6.91 10.78
N ASP A 185 0.76 -7.01 9.46
CA ASP A 185 0.84 -8.30 8.75
C ASP A 185 2.15 -9.05 9.02
N GLY A 186 3.26 -8.34 9.14
CA GLY A 186 4.57 -8.92 9.47
C GLY A 186 4.54 -9.70 10.79
N TYR A 187 3.78 -9.23 11.79
CA TYR A 187 3.56 -10.00 13.01
C TYR A 187 2.72 -11.25 12.75
N GLY A 188 1.68 -11.16 11.92
CA GLY A 188 0.87 -12.31 11.52
C GLY A 188 1.67 -13.42 10.82
N VAL A 189 2.79 -13.09 10.16
CA VAL A 189 3.71 -14.09 9.59
C VAL A 189 4.40 -14.91 10.68
N ILE A 190 4.88 -14.27 11.74
CA ILE A 190 5.63 -14.92 12.83
C ILE A 190 4.73 -15.46 13.95
N GLU A 191 3.55 -14.90 14.13
CA GLU A 191 2.63 -15.24 15.22
C GLU A 191 2.33 -16.74 15.32
N PRO A 192 2.09 -17.49 14.23
CA PRO A 192 1.84 -18.93 14.28
C PRO A 192 3.02 -19.76 14.82
N TRP A 193 4.20 -19.17 14.94
CA TRP A 193 5.43 -19.79 15.46
C TRP A 193 5.69 -19.45 16.92
N LEU A 194 5.09 -18.38 17.44
CA LEU A 194 5.20 -17.98 18.83
C LEU A 194 4.48 -18.96 19.77
N SER A 195 4.96 -19.07 21.01
CA SER A 195 4.31 -19.88 22.05
C SER A 195 2.94 -19.29 22.43
N HIS A 196 2.04 -20.13 22.94
CA HIS A 196 0.70 -19.69 23.35
C HIS A 196 0.73 -18.62 24.44
N SER A 197 1.71 -18.66 25.36
CA SER A 197 1.88 -17.64 26.39
C SER A 197 2.20 -16.27 25.82
N VAL A 198 3.12 -16.21 24.84
CA VAL A 198 3.50 -14.96 24.17
C VAL A 198 2.32 -14.38 23.40
N ARG A 199 1.59 -15.20 22.62
CA ARG A 199 0.41 -14.71 21.88
C ARG A 199 -0.63 -14.09 22.78
N ARG A 200 -0.96 -14.75 23.90
CA ARG A 200 -1.96 -14.26 24.86
C ARG A 200 -1.55 -12.95 25.53
N GLN A 201 -0.25 -12.74 25.75
CA GLN A 201 0.26 -11.47 26.30
C GLN A 201 0.23 -10.35 25.26
N VAL A 202 0.41 -10.67 23.98
CA VAL A 202 0.56 -9.70 22.89
C VAL A 202 -0.77 -9.33 22.24
N GLU A 203 -1.74 -10.24 22.24
CA GLU A 203 -3.08 -10.05 21.64
C GLU A 203 -3.79 -8.74 22.07
N PRO A 204 -3.77 -8.31 23.35
CA PRO A 204 -4.38 -7.04 23.76
C PRO A 204 -3.75 -5.80 23.12
N PHE A 205 -2.49 -5.91 22.67
CA PHE A 205 -1.75 -4.80 22.06
C PHE A 205 -1.98 -4.69 20.55
N ALA A 206 -2.53 -5.71 19.89
CA ALA A 206 -2.72 -5.72 18.44
C ALA A 206 -3.53 -4.51 17.90
N PRO A 207 -4.61 -4.03 18.54
CA PRO A 207 -5.33 -2.83 18.09
C PRO A 207 -4.49 -1.55 18.17
N PHE A 208 -3.48 -1.51 19.04
CA PHE A 208 -2.58 -0.38 19.23
C PHE A 208 -1.34 -0.45 18.36
N GLY A 209 -1.13 -1.53 17.61
CA GLY A 209 0.05 -1.76 16.78
C GLY A 209 0.37 -0.63 15.81
N LEU A 210 -0.64 -0.22 15.04
CA LEU A 210 -0.52 0.86 14.08
C LEU A 210 -0.16 2.18 14.79
N ILE A 211 -0.80 2.46 15.93
CA ILE A 211 -0.52 3.65 16.76
C ILE A 211 0.91 3.60 17.31
N ALA A 212 1.39 2.42 17.74
CA ALA A 212 2.74 2.24 18.26
C ALA A 212 3.80 2.49 17.18
N VAL A 213 3.58 2.03 15.94
CA VAL A 213 4.47 2.35 14.80
C VAL A 213 4.50 3.86 14.54
N PHE A 214 3.35 4.55 14.58
CA PHE A 214 3.32 6.00 14.44
C PHE A 214 4.09 6.72 15.55
N ALA A 215 3.85 6.33 16.81
CA ALA A 215 4.54 6.92 17.95
C ALA A 215 6.06 6.72 17.83
N LEU A 216 6.50 5.56 17.32
CA LEU A 216 7.89 5.27 17.07
C LEU A 216 8.48 6.13 15.94
N LEU A 217 7.76 6.29 14.83
CA LEU A 217 8.18 7.15 13.70
C LEU A 217 8.15 8.65 14.04
N TRP A 218 7.54 9.05 15.16
CA TRP A 218 7.62 10.42 15.67
C TRP A 218 8.96 10.71 16.37
N VAL A 219 9.70 9.67 16.76
CA VAL A 219 11.04 9.83 17.33
C VAL A 219 12.00 10.21 16.20
N PRO A 220 12.65 11.39 16.24
CA PRO A 220 13.43 11.90 15.10
C PRO A 220 14.50 10.93 14.62
N GLY A 221 15.27 10.33 15.54
CA GLY A 221 16.32 9.38 15.17
C GLY A 221 15.79 8.10 14.49
N VAL A 222 14.60 7.63 14.88
CA VAL A 222 13.97 6.47 14.24
C VAL A 222 13.41 6.84 12.88
N ASN A 223 12.80 8.03 12.78
CA ASN A 223 12.30 8.57 11.53
C ASN A 223 13.42 8.68 10.48
N THR A 224 14.53 9.33 10.85
CA THR A 224 15.70 9.48 9.97
C THR A 224 16.25 8.12 9.56
N ALA A 225 16.50 7.21 10.50
CA ALA A 225 17.01 5.88 10.18
C ALA A 225 16.07 5.08 9.27
N PHE A 226 14.75 5.22 9.46
CA PHE A 226 13.75 4.57 8.63
C PHE A 226 13.75 5.11 7.20
N PHE A 227 13.69 6.43 7.03
CA PHE A 227 13.70 7.04 5.69
C PHE A 227 15.06 6.88 5.00
N ASP A 228 16.18 6.94 5.72
CA ASP A 228 17.50 6.64 5.17
C ASP A 228 17.56 5.23 4.57
N ALA A 229 16.94 4.25 5.24
CA ALA A 229 16.85 2.88 4.73
C ALA A 229 15.95 2.78 3.49
N VAL A 230 14.82 3.50 3.49
CA VAL A 230 13.90 3.57 2.34
C VAL A 230 14.59 4.22 1.14
N ASP A 231 15.26 5.35 1.34
CA ASP A 231 15.96 6.11 0.30
C ASP A 231 17.18 5.34 -0.21
N ALA A 232 17.93 4.66 0.66
CA ALA A 232 19.00 3.76 0.24
C ALA A 232 18.49 2.63 -0.67
N LEU A 233 17.34 2.04 -0.34
CA LEU A 233 16.71 1.02 -1.18
C LEU A 233 16.24 1.61 -2.51
N LEU A 234 15.56 2.75 -2.51
CA LEU A 234 15.09 3.42 -3.73
C LEU A 234 16.24 3.80 -4.66
N ARG A 235 17.33 4.36 -4.10
CA ARG A 235 18.55 4.66 -4.86
C ARG A 235 19.16 3.41 -5.47
N SER A 236 19.18 2.29 -4.75
CA SER A 236 19.64 1.00 -5.31
C SER A 236 18.77 0.49 -6.46
N LEU A 237 17.51 0.94 -6.53
CA LEU A 237 16.55 0.61 -7.58
C LEU A 237 16.49 1.70 -8.67
N GLY A 238 17.42 2.66 -8.66
CA GLY A 238 17.54 3.74 -9.64
C GLY A 238 16.57 4.91 -9.44
N VAL A 239 15.76 4.90 -8.39
CA VAL A 239 14.88 6.03 -8.05
C VAL A 239 15.69 7.03 -7.24
N SER A 240 15.86 8.25 -7.76
CA SER A 240 16.65 9.28 -7.07
C SER A 240 15.82 10.02 -6.02
N ASP A 241 16.50 10.58 -5.01
CA ASP A 241 15.88 11.44 -4.00
C ASP A 241 15.22 12.68 -4.65
N PHE A 242 15.71 13.10 -5.82
CA PHE A 242 15.12 14.17 -6.61
C PHE A 242 13.77 13.76 -7.22
N ASP A 243 13.66 12.54 -7.74
CA ASP A 243 12.42 12.01 -8.31
C ASP A 243 11.32 11.93 -7.25
N THR A 244 11.65 11.44 -6.05
CA THR A 244 10.69 11.33 -4.94
C THR A 244 10.29 12.71 -4.39
N TYR A 245 11.25 13.62 -4.27
CA TYR A 245 11.02 14.98 -3.79
C TYR A 245 10.12 15.79 -4.74
N CYS A 246 10.45 15.83 -6.03
CA CYS A 246 9.64 16.57 -7.00
C CYS A 246 8.28 15.94 -7.25
N GLY A 247 8.18 14.61 -7.10
CA GLY A 247 6.88 13.94 -7.12
C GLY A 247 6.01 14.32 -5.92
N LEU A 248 6.59 14.46 -4.72
CA LEU A 248 5.89 14.93 -3.53
C LEU A 248 5.47 16.41 -3.66
N ASP A 249 6.32 17.25 -4.23
CA ASP A 249 6.02 18.66 -4.51
C ASP A 249 4.82 18.78 -5.45
N ALA A 250 4.86 18.09 -6.60
CA ALA A 250 3.77 18.05 -7.56
C ALA A 250 2.49 17.45 -6.95
N TYR A 251 2.61 16.42 -6.10
CA TYR A 251 1.48 15.83 -5.39
C TYR A 251 0.79 16.83 -4.45
N ARG A 252 1.56 17.69 -3.78
CA ARG A 252 1.07 18.77 -2.91
C ARG A 252 0.75 20.04 -3.69
N PHE A 253 -0.02 19.90 -4.76
CA PHE A 253 -0.35 21.00 -5.69
C PHE A 253 -1.00 22.24 -5.05
N TRP A 254 -1.51 22.14 -3.82
CA TRP A 254 -2.06 23.25 -3.04
C TRP A 254 -1.00 24.08 -2.29
N GLN A 255 0.26 23.65 -2.30
CA GLN A 255 1.39 24.40 -1.77
C GLN A 255 2.08 25.19 -2.89
N THR A 256 2.85 26.21 -2.52
CA THR A 256 3.68 26.94 -3.49
C THR A 256 4.71 25.98 -4.09
N PRO A 257 4.74 25.78 -5.42
CA PRO A 257 5.67 24.87 -6.06
C PRO A 257 7.13 25.26 -5.78
N ASN A 258 7.99 24.26 -5.63
CA ASN A 258 9.42 24.51 -5.48
C ASN A 258 10.05 24.75 -6.86
N GLU A 259 10.72 25.89 -7.03
CA GLU A 259 11.35 26.27 -8.31
C GLU A 259 12.38 25.25 -8.79
N ILE A 260 13.01 24.50 -7.87
CA ILE A 260 14.01 23.48 -8.22
C ILE A 260 13.39 22.36 -9.09
N CYS A 261 12.11 22.06 -8.90
CA CYS A 261 11.41 21.02 -9.67
C CYS A 261 10.89 21.51 -11.03
N SER A 262 10.85 22.83 -11.25
CA SER A 262 10.49 23.44 -12.54
C SER A 262 11.70 23.87 -13.37
N LEU A 263 12.88 24.04 -12.75
CA LEU A 263 14.11 24.47 -13.42
C LEU A 263 14.86 23.34 -14.17
N ASN A 264 14.46 22.08 -13.98
CA ASN A 264 15.09 20.90 -14.60
C ASN A 264 14.18 20.17 -15.61
N GLY A 265 13.02 20.75 -15.95
CA GLY A 265 12.12 20.26 -17.01
C GLY A 265 12.33 20.96 -18.35
#